data_AF-X1GES0-F1
#
_entry.id   AF-X1GES0-F1
#
_cell.length_a   1.000
_cell.length_b   1.000
_cell.length_c   1.000
_cell.angle_alpha   90.00
_cell.angle_beta   90.00
_cell.angle_gamma   90.00
#
_symmetry.space_group_name_H-M   'P 1'
#
loop_
_entity.id
_entity.type
_entity.pdbx_description
1 polymer ?
#
loop_
_entity_poly.entity_id
_entity_poly.type
_entity_poly.pdbx_seq_one_letter_code
_entity_poly.pdbx_strand_id
1 'polypeptide(L)'
;MFLRTESLKKRKLLLSILILALFLFFHSFSFAEIRIFFSPEGGIAEEIIRQMDNAQEYIDIAIYSLTYEPLVGAIIRAKNRGVKIRILMDRRQARGKSSVYQFLLDNDIETIQDRRSGYMHNKIAIIYGRI
;
A
#
# COMPACT_ATOMS: atom_id res chain seq x y z
N MET A 1 49.83 16.84 34.21
CA MET A 1 48.56 17.49 33.78
C MET A 1 48.20 17.18 32.32
N PHE A 2 49.16 17.20 31.37
CA PHE A 2 48.97 16.94 29.93
C PHE A 2 48.43 15.54 29.53
N LEU A 3 48.79 14.46 30.25
CA LEU A 3 48.34 13.10 29.89
C LEU A 3 46.84 12.86 30.19
N ARG A 4 46.26 13.59 31.14
CA ARG A 4 44.86 13.44 31.57
C ARG A 4 43.90 14.09 30.57
N THR A 5 44.31 15.19 29.93
CA THR A 5 43.53 15.89 28.90
C THR A 5 43.43 15.09 27.60
N GLU A 6 44.50 14.40 27.20
CA GLU A 6 44.51 13.54 26.01
C GLU A 6 43.62 12.29 26.19
N SER A 7 43.60 11.70 27.39
CA SER A 7 42.69 10.60 27.73
C SER A 7 41.21 11.01 27.63
N LEU A 8 40.87 12.21 28.13
CA LEU A 8 39.50 12.74 28.09
C LEU A 8 39.03 13.06 26.66
N LYS A 9 39.91 13.61 25.81
CA LYS A 9 39.61 13.85 24.38
C LYS A 9 39.30 12.53 23.65
N LYS A 10 40.11 11.48 23.86
CA LYS A 10 39.86 10.15 23.26
C LYS A 10 38.53 9.53 23.69
N ARG A 11 38.18 9.63 24.98
CA ARG A 11 36.89 9.13 25.49
C ARG A 11 35.70 9.88 24.88
N LYS A 12 35.77 11.21 24.79
CA LYS A 12 34.72 12.02 24.15
C LYS A 12 34.59 11.67 22.67
N LEU A 13 35.70 11.52 21.96
CA LEU A 13 35.71 11.12 20.55
C LEU A 13 35.08 9.73 20.34
N LEU A 14 35.44 8.74 21.17
CA LEU A 14 34.84 7.41 21.13
C LEU A 14 33.33 7.44 21.42
N LEU A 15 32.90 8.24 22.39
CA LEU A 15 31.47 8.42 22.70
C LEU A 15 30.72 9.04 21.52
N SER A 16 31.29 10.07 20.89
CA SER A 16 30.69 10.73 19.71
C SER A 16 30.59 9.78 18.52
N ILE A 17 31.61 8.95 18.28
CA ILE A 17 31.58 7.91 17.23
C ILE A 17 30.51 6.87 17.54
N LEU A 18 30.37 6.44 18.80
CA LEU A 18 29.36 5.47 19.20
C LEU A 18 27.94 6.03 19.01
N ILE A 19 27.70 7.28 19.41
CA ILE A 19 26.41 7.96 19.23
C ILE A 19 26.09 8.11 17.74
N LEU A 20 27.07 8.50 16.92
CA LEU A 20 26.91 8.62 15.47
C LEU A 20 26.61 7.25 14.83
N ALA A 21 27.31 6.20 15.24
CA ALA A 21 27.07 4.84 14.76
C ALA A 21 25.68 4.35 15.15
N LEU A 22 25.23 4.63 16.38
CA LEU A 22 23.88 4.31 16.83
C LEU A 22 22.83 5.07 16.00
N PHE A 23 23.06 6.36 15.74
CA PHE A 23 22.16 7.20 14.97
C PHE A 23 22.04 6.74 13.50
N LEU A 24 23.15 6.31 12.91
CA LEU A 24 23.18 5.73 11.57
C LEU A 24 22.52 4.34 11.53
N PHE A 25 22.66 3.54 12.58
CA PHE A 25 22.02 2.23 12.71
C PHE A 25 20.49 2.33 12.84
N PHE A 26 19.99 3.37 13.52
CA PHE A 26 18.55 3.63 13.64
C PHE A 26 17.93 4.36 12.44
N HIS A 27 18.74 4.85 11.49
CA HIS A 27 18.21 5.40 10.25
C HIS A 27 17.80 4.26 9.31
N SER A 28 16.50 3.95 9.31
CA SER A 28 15.92 3.11 8.26
C SER A 28 15.89 3.91 6.97
N PHE A 29 16.77 3.57 6.02
CA PHE A 29 16.67 4.09 4.67
C PHE A 29 15.37 3.56 4.05
N SER A 30 14.43 4.46 3.76
CA SER A 30 13.24 4.13 2.98
C SER A 30 13.55 4.32 1.50
N PHE A 31 13.71 3.22 0.78
CA PHE A 31 13.83 3.26 -0.68
C PHE A 31 12.44 3.15 -1.31
N ALA A 32 12.16 4.01 -2.29
CA ALA A 32 11.00 3.86 -3.16
C ALA A 32 11.41 3.05 -4.40
N GLU A 33 10.77 1.91 -4.62
CA GLU A 33 10.94 1.08 -5.82
C GLU A 33 9.79 1.34 -6.80
N ILE A 34 10.11 1.47 -8.08
CA ILE A 34 9.11 1.50 -9.16
C ILE A 34 9.22 0.20 -9.93
N ARG A 35 8.16 -0.61 -9.93
CA ARG A 35 8.04 -1.81 -10.76
C ARG A 35 6.99 -1.61 -11.84
N ILE A 36 7.27 -2.11 -13.04
CA ILE A 36 6.39 -2.01 -14.21
C ILE A 36 6.05 -3.42 -14.67
N PHE A 37 4.76 -3.67 -14.86
CA PHE A 37 4.22 -4.94 -15.33
C PHE A 37 3.27 -4.70 -16.50
N PHE A 38 3.09 -5.70 -17.35
CA PHE A 38 2.29 -5.60 -18.57
C PHE A 38 1.21 -6.70 -18.63
N SER A 39 0.17 -6.47 -19.43
CA SER A 39 -0.82 -7.49 -19.81
C SER A 39 -0.61 -7.92 -21.26
N PRO A 40 -1.06 -9.13 -21.65
CA PRO A 40 -1.60 -10.19 -20.79
C PRO A 40 -0.53 -10.94 -19.97
N GLU A 41 0.66 -11.17 -20.53
CA GLU A 41 1.63 -12.16 -20.00
C GLU A 41 2.64 -11.57 -19.00
N GLY A 42 2.60 -10.27 -18.73
CA GLY A 42 3.58 -9.58 -17.89
C GLY A 42 3.27 -9.59 -16.39
N GLY A 43 2.37 -10.45 -15.91
CA GLY A 43 2.18 -10.73 -14.47
C GLY A 43 1.51 -9.62 -13.65
N ILE A 44 0.90 -8.61 -14.28
CA ILE A 44 0.32 -7.46 -13.56
C ILE A 44 -0.83 -7.86 -12.62
N ALA A 45 -1.67 -8.81 -13.02
CA ALA A 45 -2.81 -9.23 -12.21
C ALA A 45 -2.34 -9.92 -10.92
N GLU A 46 -1.37 -10.83 -11.06
CA GLU A 46 -0.74 -11.57 -9.97
C GLU A 46 -0.05 -10.63 -9.00
N GLU A 47 0.68 -9.63 -9.50
CA GLU A 47 1.35 -8.66 -8.63
C GLU A 47 0.35 -7.81 -7.85
N ILE A 48 -0.73 -7.31 -8.48
CA ILE A 48 -1.76 -6.54 -7.77
C ILE A 48 -2.40 -7.40 -6.67
N ILE A 49 -2.73 -8.66 -6.99
CA ILE A 49 -3.30 -9.61 -6.01
C ILE A 49 -2.33 -9.83 -4.86
N ARG A 50 -1.03 -10.04 -5.14
CA ARG A 50 0.01 -10.20 -4.13
C ARG A 50 0.10 -8.97 -3.22
N GLN A 51 0.05 -7.76 -3.76
CA GLN A 51 0.07 -6.53 -2.97
C GLN A 51 -1.16 -6.44 -2.05
N MET A 52 -2.35 -6.78 -2.56
CA MET A 52 -3.56 -6.82 -1.73
C MET A 52 -3.50 -7.90 -0.64
N ASP A 53 -2.90 -9.05 -0.94
CA ASP A 53 -2.70 -10.13 0.04
C ASP A 53 -1.66 -9.76 1.12
N ASN A 54 -0.71 -8.87 0.82
CA ASN A 54 0.28 -8.36 1.77
C ASN A 54 -0.15 -7.08 2.51
N ALA A 55 -1.32 -6.52 2.19
CA ALA A 55 -1.85 -5.33 2.85
C ALA A 55 -2.05 -5.57 4.36
N GLN A 56 -1.66 -4.57 5.17
CA GLN A 56 -1.64 -4.65 6.63
C GLN A 56 -2.67 -3.73 7.31
N GLU A 57 -2.88 -2.52 6.80
CA GLU A 57 -3.76 -1.54 7.46
C GLU A 57 -4.95 -1.14 6.60
N TYR A 58 -4.69 -0.68 5.37
CA TYR A 58 -5.77 -0.24 4.48
C TYR A 58 -5.49 -0.50 2.99
N ILE A 59 -6.58 -0.57 2.24
CA ILE A 59 -6.63 -0.56 0.77
C ILE A 59 -7.68 0.47 0.33
N ASP A 60 -7.24 1.50 -0.39
CA ASP A 60 -8.12 2.49 -1.00
C ASP A 60 -8.11 2.34 -2.52
N ILE A 61 -9.27 2.17 -3.13
CA ILE A 61 -9.39 1.89 -4.57
C ILE A 61 -10.26 2.97 -5.23
N ALA A 62 -9.77 3.53 -6.33
CA ALA A 62 -10.58 4.31 -7.27
C ALA A 62 -10.53 3.63 -8.64
N ILE A 63 -11.63 2.99 -9.04
CA ILE A 63 -11.66 2.14 -10.23
C ILE A 63 -12.88 2.39 -11.12
N TYR A 64 -12.62 2.50 -12.42
CA TYR A 64 -13.65 2.62 -13.44
C TYR A 64 -14.57 1.39 -13.44
N SER A 65 -14.02 0.21 -13.73
CA SER A 65 -14.77 -1.05 -13.80
C SER A 65 -14.04 -2.12 -13.00
N LEU A 66 -14.79 -2.81 -12.14
CA LEU A 66 -14.28 -3.92 -11.33
C LEU A 66 -15.14 -5.15 -11.61
N THR A 67 -14.58 -6.09 -12.37
CA THR A 67 -15.27 -7.30 -12.84
C THR A 67 -14.39 -8.55 -12.73
N TYR A 68 -13.09 -8.40 -12.41
CA TYR A 68 -12.15 -9.51 -12.38
C TYR A 68 -12.21 -10.22 -11.03
N GLU A 69 -12.82 -11.41 -11.02
CA GLU A 69 -13.13 -12.17 -9.80
C GLU A 69 -11.90 -12.44 -8.91
N PRO A 70 -10.71 -12.82 -9.43
CA PRO A 70 -9.55 -13.06 -8.59
C PRO A 70 -9.12 -11.83 -7.77
N LEU A 71 -9.27 -10.64 -8.33
CA LEU A 71 -8.99 -9.38 -7.63
C LEU A 71 -10.01 -9.11 -6.52
N VAL A 72 -11.29 -9.41 -6.78
CA VAL A 72 -12.36 -9.31 -5.77
C VAL A 72 -12.12 -10.30 -4.64
N GLY A 73 -11.67 -11.52 -4.96
CA GLY A 73 -11.24 -12.49 -3.96
C GLY A 73 -10.10 -11.97 -3.07
N ALA A 74 -9.11 -11.27 -3.64
CA ALA A 74 -8.03 -10.65 -2.87
C ALA A 74 -8.53 -9.55 -1.92
N ILE A 75 -9.47 -8.72 -2.38
CA ILE A 75 -10.15 -7.71 -1.56
C ILE A 75 -10.87 -8.36 -0.37
N ILE A 76 -11.64 -9.43 -0.61
CA ILE A 76 -12.35 -10.17 0.46
C ILE A 76 -11.36 -10.80 1.44
N ARG A 77 -10.27 -11.43 0.97
CA ARG A 77 -9.22 -11.95 1.84
C ARG A 77 -8.61 -10.86 2.71
N ALA A 78 -8.32 -9.68 2.16
CA ALA A 78 -7.78 -8.55 2.92
C ALA A 78 -8.76 -8.08 3.99
N LYS A 79 -10.03 -7.92 3.66
CA LYS A 79 -11.09 -7.56 4.63
C LYS A 79 -11.14 -8.57 5.77
N ASN A 80 -11.10 -9.87 5.47
CA ASN A 80 -11.16 -10.93 6.49
C ASN A 80 -9.94 -10.93 7.43
N ARG A 81 -8.80 -10.36 7.00
CA ARG A 81 -7.63 -10.12 7.87
C ARG A 81 -7.76 -8.87 8.74
N GLY A 82 -8.86 -8.10 8.60
CA GLY A 82 -9.09 -6.86 9.33
C GLY A 82 -8.55 -5.59 8.63
N VAL A 83 -8.10 -5.71 7.38
CA VAL A 83 -7.66 -4.55 6.59
C VAL A 83 -8.85 -3.65 6.28
N LYS A 84 -8.72 -2.34 6.51
CA LYS A 84 -9.75 -1.36 6.16
C LYS A 84 -9.81 -1.18 4.65
N ILE A 85 -10.98 -1.32 4.04
CA ILE A 85 -11.14 -1.20 2.59
C ILE A 85 -12.15 -0.12 2.25
N ARG A 86 -11.76 0.80 1.35
CA ARG A 86 -12.63 1.83 0.78
C ARG A 86 -12.55 1.81 -0.74
N ILE A 87 -13.70 1.79 -1.41
CA ILE A 87 -13.77 1.67 -2.87
C ILE A 87 -14.66 2.79 -3.44
N LEU A 88 -14.10 3.58 -4.35
CA LEU A 88 -14.81 4.52 -5.20
C LEU A 88 -14.93 3.93 -6.60
N MET A 89 -16.17 3.71 -7.07
CA MET A 89 -16.45 3.18 -8.40
C MET A 89 -17.09 4.23 -9.30
N ASP A 90 -16.87 4.13 -10.62
CA ASP A 90 -17.62 4.92 -11.58
C ASP A 90 -19.12 4.59 -11.48
N ARG A 91 -19.98 5.62 -11.50
CA ARG A 91 -21.43 5.47 -11.29
C ARG A 91 -22.11 4.57 -12.33
N ARG A 92 -21.70 4.66 -13.59
CA ARG A 92 -22.32 3.90 -14.68
C ARG A 92 -21.83 2.46 -14.65
N GLN A 93 -20.54 2.26 -14.42
CA GLN A 93 -19.95 0.93 -14.29
C GLN A 93 -20.42 0.18 -13.03
N ALA A 94 -20.62 0.88 -11.91
CA ALA A 94 -21.18 0.31 -10.68
C ALA A 94 -22.61 -0.25 -10.87
N ARG A 95 -23.34 0.21 -11.90
CA ARG A 95 -24.70 -0.25 -12.23
C ARG A 95 -24.73 -1.25 -13.39
N GLY A 96 -23.57 -1.60 -13.93
CA GLY A 96 -23.45 -2.59 -15.01
C GLY A 96 -23.77 -4.01 -14.53
N LYS A 97 -24.22 -4.88 -15.44
CA LYS A 97 -24.60 -6.27 -15.11
C LYS A 97 -23.45 -7.12 -14.54
N SER A 98 -22.23 -6.87 -15.00
CA SER A 98 -21.01 -7.56 -14.53
C SER A 98 -20.38 -6.87 -13.31
N SER A 99 -21.00 -5.83 -12.78
CA SER A 99 -20.44 -5.07 -11.67
C SER A 99 -20.50 -5.87 -10.38
N VAL A 100 -19.41 -5.83 -9.62
CA VAL A 100 -19.36 -6.43 -8.27
C VAL A 100 -19.80 -5.46 -7.17
N TYR A 101 -20.31 -4.28 -7.53
CA TYR A 101 -20.70 -3.24 -6.56
C TYR A 101 -21.63 -3.78 -5.47
N GLN A 102 -22.71 -4.49 -5.84
CA GLN A 102 -23.64 -5.04 -4.86
C GLN A 102 -22.99 -6.12 -3.99
N PHE A 103 -22.18 -7.01 -4.60
CA PHE A 103 -21.43 -8.03 -3.88
C PHE A 103 -20.49 -7.44 -2.83
N LEU A 104 -19.82 -6.31 -3.13
CA LEU A 104 -18.96 -5.62 -2.17
C LEU A 104 -19.76 -5.07 -0.98
N LEU A 105 -20.93 -4.48 -1.24
CA LEU A 105 -21.83 -3.99 -0.18
C LEU A 105 -22.35 -5.14 0.69
N ASP A 106 -22.75 -6.25 0.07
CA ASP A 106 -23.26 -7.44 0.77
C ASP A 106 -22.18 -8.11 1.64
N ASN A 107 -20.91 -7.86 1.34
CA ASN A 107 -19.76 -8.28 2.14
C ASN A 107 -19.23 -7.13 3.03
N ASP A 108 -20.06 -6.14 3.40
CA ASP A 108 -19.73 -5.04 4.32
C ASP A 108 -18.47 -4.23 3.93
N ILE A 109 -18.17 -4.08 2.63
CA ILE A 109 -17.04 -3.26 2.16
C ILE A 109 -17.55 -1.84 1.88
N GLU A 110 -16.89 -0.83 2.47
CA GLU A 110 -17.20 0.59 2.25
C GLU A 110 -17.01 0.95 0.77
N THR A 111 -18.10 0.95 0.00
CA THR A 111 -18.09 1.16 -1.45
C THR A 111 -19.07 2.27 -1.82
N ILE A 112 -18.60 3.27 -2.56
CA ILE A 112 -19.41 4.39 -3.02
C ILE A 112 -19.30 4.58 -4.54
N GLN A 113 -20.32 5.21 -5.11
CA GLN A 113 -20.33 5.61 -6.52
C GLN A 113 -19.87 7.07 -6.66
N ASP A 114 -19.08 7.35 -7.70
CA ASP A 114 -18.77 8.72 -8.09
C ASP A 114 -20.07 9.50 -8.37
N ARG A 115 -20.07 10.78 -7.99
CA ARG A 115 -21.26 11.65 -8.05
C ARG A 115 -21.25 12.56 -9.27
N ARG A 116 -20.14 12.62 -10.02
CA ARG A 116 -19.98 13.49 -11.18
C ARG A 116 -20.77 12.95 -12.38
N SER A 117 -21.01 13.82 -13.35
CA SER A 117 -21.73 13.46 -14.59
C SER A 117 -20.84 12.74 -15.61
N GLY A 118 -19.54 12.99 -15.57
CA GLY A 118 -18.52 12.36 -16.41
C GLY A 118 -18.15 10.94 -15.97
N TYR A 119 -17.13 10.37 -16.63
CA TYR A 119 -16.59 9.06 -16.28
C TYR A 119 -15.42 9.20 -15.30
N MET A 120 -15.48 8.47 -14.19
CA MET A 120 -14.33 8.30 -13.31
C MET A 120 -13.45 7.18 -13.88
N HIS A 121 -12.52 7.53 -14.78
CA HIS A 121 -11.75 6.54 -15.55
C HIS A 121 -10.45 6.06 -14.85
N ASN A 122 -10.36 6.20 -13.53
CA ASN A 122 -9.17 5.77 -12.78
C ASN A 122 -9.03 4.25 -12.74
N LYS A 123 -7.79 3.78 -12.58
CA LYS A 123 -7.44 2.41 -12.17
C LYS A 123 -6.31 2.52 -11.16
N ILE A 124 -6.65 3.00 -9.96
CA ILE A 124 -5.67 3.37 -8.93
C ILE A 124 -6.02 2.63 -7.65
N ALA A 125 -5.01 2.09 -6.98
CA ALA A 125 -5.10 1.57 -5.64
C ALA A 125 -3.95 2.12 -4.79
N ILE A 126 -4.24 2.48 -3.54
CA ILE A 126 -3.26 2.81 -2.52
C ILE A 126 -3.35 1.71 -1.48
N ILE A 127 -2.22 1.03 -1.25
CA ILE A 127 -2.15 -0.14 -0.39
C ILE A 127 -1.09 0.14 0.68
N TYR A 128 -1.49 0.04 1.94
CA TYR A 128 -0.55 0.08 3.05
C TYR A 128 -0.18 -1.34 3.47
N GLY A 129 1.10 -1.68 3.35
CA GLY A 129 1.63 -2.98 3.74
C GLY A 129 3.15 -3.05 3.65
N ARG A 130 3.69 -4.23 3.92
CA ARG A 130 5.12 -4.52 3.70
C ARG A 130 5.28 -5.06 2.27
N ILE A 131 6.27 -4.53 1.56
CA ILE A 131 6.61 -4.93 0.18
C ILE A 131 7.34 -6.29 0.19
#